data_AF-A0A928MR26-F1
#
_entry.id   AF-A0A928MR26-F1
#
_cell.length_a   1.000
_cell.length_b   1.000
_cell.length_c   1.000
_cell.angle_alpha   90.00
_cell.angle_beta   90.00
_cell.angle_gamma   90.00
#
_symmetry.space_group_name_H-M   'P 1'
#
loop_
_entity.id
_entity.type
_entity.pdbx_description
1 polymer ?
#
loop_
_entity_poly.entity_id
_entity_poly.type
_entity_poly.pdbx_seq_one_letter_code
_entity_poly.pdbx_strand_id
1 'polypeptide(L)'
;MQTGDQRVVLGFANTKTRELWVEADAPAPNVAGVLAHELTHIWQFDNIALTDLTYLEGHASLVEVDYLRSQGFRRFAENQHRELQLRDDPYGEGYRRLRREMSEAGESNVFIYILSLFGPNGTGAPPSPGDPPKPEPEPPKPEPPKPEPPKPEPPKPEPPKPEPPKPEPPKPEPPAPEPPKKDPKPEPIKVKPAIQRTPGACPKYIYEGLTDKRRALYDRVLNATLNFLPSVEFLDLELTPEDAFDTVDYVKWDHPEIFWLSRSEYFSATHRADTGIGVTLTMSYNMAPARAQTRQTEIEKAISPFLTAITSDMTDFEVVEKVYENIIDLVDYDSIALLESKKQPKTNKPDDIRNIYGVFVKRKAVCAGYAMAMQYILNKLGIECLYVKGDTPRGYHAWNILKLEGEYYLMDATWGDSSDTDKKQSQEGVGYNYFCVNDEIAKVDHTPDVTYPLPACTSMKYNWHRHYNLWFDRFVRSQVEEAVVRELKRDRSVISLRFATKTEADRAVADLVDKQEISGILLHAEMKLGIKISDKYTWTRHPRAHTLTFYVTRL
;
A
#
# COMPACT_ATOMS: atom_id res chain seq x y z
N MET A 1 -3.85 -19.37 51.18
CA MET A 1 -2.68 -18.78 50.47
C MET A 1 -3.25 -17.96 49.34
N GLN A 2 -3.14 -16.64 49.47
CA GLN A 2 -3.98 -15.65 48.80
C GLN A 2 -3.61 -15.46 47.32
N THR A 3 -4.67 -15.33 46.54
CA THR A 3 -4.80 -14.78 45.19
C THR A 3 -4.14 -13.41 45.04
N GLY A 4 -3.52 -13.17 43.88
CA GLY A 4 -3.19 -11.83 43.41
C GLY A 4 -2.56 -11.89 42.03
N ASP A 5 -3.30 -11.45 41.02
CA ASP A 5 -2.77 -10.99 39.74
C ASP A 5 -1.51 -10.15 39.97
N GLN A 6 -0.32 -10.70 39.71
CA GLN A 6 0.82 -9.87 39.37
C GLN A 6 0.99 -9.97 37.86
N ARG A 7 0.31 -9.06 37.15
CA ARG A 7 0.79 -8.62 35.84
C ARG A 7 2.16 -8.00 36.09
N VAL A 8 3.21 -8.75 35.81
CA VAL A 8 4.58 -8.26 35.92
C VAL A 8 4.77 -7.24 34.81
N VAL A 9 4.96 -5.98 35.20
CA VAL A 9 5.33 -4.90 34.29
C VAL A 9 6.83 -4.99 34.05
N LEU A 10 7.25 -4.92 32.79
CA LEU A 10 8.66 -4.88 32.39
C LEU A 10 9.26 -3.54 32.86
N GLY A 11 10.30 -3.61 33.67
CA GLY A 11 11.06 -2.46 34.18
C GLY A 11 11.87 -2.80 35.44
N PHE A 12 12.82 -1.94 35.80
CA PHE A 12 13.61 -2.11 37.02
C PHE A 12 12.75 -1.90 38.28
N ALA A 13 12.73 -2.89 39.17
CA ALA A 13 12.02 -2.79 40.45
C ALA A 13 12.84 -2.05 41.54
N ASN A 14 14.16 -1.94 41.39
CA ASN A 14 15.05 -1.32 42.37
C ASN A 14 16.33 -0.76 41.73
N THR A 15 16.55 0.55 41.86
CA THR A 15 17.71 1.28 41.32
C THR A 15 19.04 0.96 42.03
N LYS A 16 19.02 0.23 43.16
CA LYS A 16 20.23 -0.19 43.89
C LYS A 16 20.67 -1.63 43.62
N THR A 17 19.76 -2.55 43.30
CA THR A 17 20.10 -3.98 43.09
C THR A 17 20.07 -4.42 41.62
N ARG A 18 19.63 -3.55 40.69
CA ARG A 18 19.62 -3.82 39.23
C ARG A 18 18.90 -5.13 38.87
N GLU A 19 17.80 -5.42 39.55
CA GLU A 19 16.98 -6.61 39.30
C GLU A 19 16.03 -6.37 38.12
N LEU A 20 16.17 -7.21 37.09
CA LEU A 20 15.30 -7.25 35.93
C LEU A 20 14.31 -8.41 36.05
N TRP A 21 13.04 -8.12 35.89
CA TRP A 21 11.97 -9.12 35.89
C TRP A 21 11.50 -9.35 34.46
N VAL A 22 11.60 -10.60 34.01
CA VAL A 22 11.13 -11.02 32.69
C VAL A 22 9.84 -11.81 32.86
N GLU A 23 8.82 -11.48 32.07
CA GLU A 23 7.58 -12.24 32.05
C GLU A 23 7.87 -13.68 31.59
N ALA A 24 7.37 -14.65 32.35
CA ALA A 24 7.43 -16.05 31.96
C ALA A 24 6.69 -16.23 30.62
N ASP A 25 7.30 -16.93 29.68
CA ASP A 25 6.77 -17.20 28.33
C ASP A 25 6.74 -16.00 27.36
N ALA A 26 7.40 -14.87 27.68
CA ALA A 26 7.56 -13.77 26.72
C ALA A 26 8.37 -14.19 25.47
N PRO A 27 8.03 -13.69 24.25
CA PRO A 27 8.74 -14.04 23.03
C PRO A 27 10.23 -13.69 23.12
N ALA A 28 11.10 -14.56 22.59
CA ALA A 28 12.53 -14.30 22.49
C ALA A 28 12.90 -12.88 21.99
N PRO A 29 12.28 -12.33 20.92
CA PRO A 29 12.56 -10.96 20.50
C PRO A 29 12.09 -9.89 21.50
N ASN A 30 10.97 -10.10 22.19
CA ASN A 30 10.51 -9.17 23.24
C ASN A 30 11.49 -9.16 24.42
N VAL A 31 11.90 -10.35 24.88
CA VAL A 31 12.88 -10.49 25.97
C VAL A 31 14.22 -9.88 25.56
N ALA A 32 14.69 -10.16 24.33
CA ALA A 32 15.92 -9.62 23.78
C ALA A 32 15.90 -8.09 23.65
N GLY A 33 14.79 -7.52 23.16
CA GLY A 33 14.61 -6.08 23.01
C GLY A 33 14.61 -5.36 24.36
N VAL A 34 13.79 -5.85 25.30
CA VAL A 34 13.72 -5.31 26.67
C VAL A 34 15.05 -5.44 27.38
N LEU A 35 15.76 -6.57 27.25
CA LEU A 35 17.09 -6.72 27.82
C LEU A 35 18.06 -5.67 27.26
N ALA A 36 18.08 -5.46 25.94
CA ALA A 36 18.94 -4.46 25.33
C ALA A 36 18.60 -3.05 25.81
N HIS A 37 17.30 -2.73 25.91
CA HIS A 37 16.79 -1.46 26.38
C HIS A 37 17.23 -1.17 27.83
N GLU A 38 16.93 -2.09 28.74
CA GLU A 38 17.16 -1.91 30.18
C GLU A 38 18.65 -1.98 30.53
N LEU A 39 19.43 -2.86 29.88
CA LEU A 39 20.89 -2.88 30.03
C LEU A 39 21.54 -1.60 29.54
N THR A 40 20.94 -0.94 28.53
CA THR A 40 21.40 0.37 28.08
C THR A 40 21.22 1.41 29.19
N HIS A 41 20.10 1.41 29.93
CA HIS A 41 19.93 2.31 31.07
C HIS A 41 20.95 2.07 32.19
N ILE A 42 21.30 0.80 32.47
CA ILE A 42 22.38 0.49 33.42
C ILE A 42 23.70 1.09 32.95
N TRP A 43 24.04 0.86 31.68
CA TRP A 43 25.25 1.42 31.10
C TRP A 43 25.23 2.95 31.15
N GLN A 44 24.09 3.57 30.84
CA GLN A 44 23.93 5.02 30.88
C GLN A 44 24.21 5.56 32.29
N PHE A 45 23.64 4.94 33.33
CA PHE A 45 23.88 5.33 34.72
C PHE A 45 25.35 5.28 35.12
N ASP A 46 26.10 4.29 34.62
CA ASP A 46 27.51 4.10 34.96
C ASP A 46 28.46 4.98 34.12
N ASN A 47 28.03 5.48 32.96
CA ASN A 47 28.93 6.07 31.96
C ASN A 47 28.55 7.49 31.50
N ILE A 48 27.29 7.91 31.64
CA ILE A 48 26.84 9.25 31.24
C ILE A 48 25.98 9.89 32.35
N ALA A 49 26.27 11.14 32.71
CA ALA A 49 25.51 11.88 33.72
C ALA A 49 24.34 12.66 33.10
N LEU A 50 23.52 11.98 32.30
CA LEU A 50 22.40 12.60 31.57
C LEU A 50 21.10 12.53 32.39
N THR A 51 20.37 13.63 32.48
CA THR A 51 19.07 13.72 33.19
C THR A 51 17.90 14.01 32.26
N ASP A 52 18.14 14.18 30.96
CA ASP A 52 17.10 14.37 29.95
C ASP A 52 16.48 13.02 29.60
N LEU A 53 15.24 12.82 30.07
CA LEU A 53 14.48 11.58 29.85
C LEU A 53 14.33 11.26 28.36
N THR A 54 14.10 12.26 27.51
CA THR A 54 13.89 12.06 26.07
C THR A 54 15.16 11.51 25.42
N TYR A 55 16.34 11.98 25.78
CA TYR A 55 17.60 11.41 25.27
C TYR A 55 17.90 10.02 25.85
N LEU A 56 17.61 9.79 27.14
CA LEU A 56 17.84 8.48 27.79
C LEU A 56 17.00 7.39 27.14
N GLU A 57 15.68 7.61 27.03
CA GLU A 57 14.73 6.68 26.41
C GLU A 57 14.98 6.54 24.91
N GLY A 58 15.33 7.65 24.23
CA GLY A 58 15.69 7.63 22.82
C GLY A 58 16.93 6.75 22.54
N HIS A 59 17.96 6.86 23.38
CA HIS A 59 19.19 6.08 23.24
C HIS A 59 18.93 4.59 23.50
N ALA A 60 18.21 4.25 24.58
CA ALA A 60 17.84 2.87 24.87
C ALA A 60 16.99 2.25 23.75
N SER A 61 16.00 3.00 23.23
CA SER A 61 15.17 2.59 22.10
C SER A 61 15.97 2.38 20.81
N LEU A 62 17.01 3.19 20.57
CA LEU A 62 17.86 3.05 19.40
C LEU A 62 18.73 1.79 19.48
N VAL A 63 19.36 1.55 20.63
CA VAL A 63 20.14 0.34 20.91
C VAL A 63 19.27 -0.90 20.81
N GLU A 64 18.04 -0.86 21.34
CA GLU A 64 17.08 -1.94 21.24
C GLU A 64 16.82 -2.34 19.78
N VAL A 65 16.45 -1.37 18.93
CA VAL A 65 16.15 -1.62 17.51
C VAL A 65 17.38 -2.19 16.79
N ASP A 66 18.56 -1.60 16.99
CA ASP A 66 19.78 -2.05 16.32
C ASP A 66 20.26 -3.42 16.83
N TYR A 67 20.11 -3.70 18.13
CA TYR A 67 20.37 -5.01 18.71
C TYR A 67 19.46 -6.07 18.08
N LEU A 68 18.15 -5.82 18.04
CA LEU A 68 17.18 -6.73 17.41
C LEU A 68 17.53 -7.00 15.94
N ARG A 69 17.93 -5.98 15.17
CA ARG A 69 18.43 -6.17 13.79
C ARG A 69 19.66 -7.08 13.75
N SER A 70 20.63 -6.84 14.64
CA SER A 70 21.88 -7.60 14.70
C SER A 70 21.66 -9.08 15.06
N GLN A 71 20.66 -9.37 15.88
CA GLN A 71 20.30 -10.73 16.30
C GLN A 71 19.43 -11.47 15.28
N GLY A 72 19.16 -10.87 14.11
CA GLY A 72 18.34 -11.47 13.06
C GLY A 72 16.82 -11.29 13.29
N PHE A 73 16.39 -10.57 14.32
CA PHE A 73 14.97 -10.25 14.54
C PHE A 73 14.51 -9.05 13.69
N ARG A 74 14.86 -9.03 12.40
CA ARG A 74 14.68 -7.87 11.51
C ARG A 74 13.24 -7.38 11.47
N ARG A 75 12.29 -8.29 11.28
CA ARG A 75 10.86 -7.93 11.21
C ARG A 75 10.34 -7.34 12.52
N PHE A 76 10.82 -7.83 13.67
CA PHE A 76 10.47 -7.27 14.97
C PHE A 76 11.10 -5.89 15.15
N ALA A 77 12.37 -5.74 14.78
CA ALA A 77 13.08 -4.47 14.81
C ALA A 77 12.43 -3.41 13.91
N GLU A 78 11.98 -3.78 12.70
CA GLU A 78 11.28 -2.84 11.81
C GLU A 78 9.88 -2.46 12.32
N ASN A 79 9.17 -3.37 12.99
CA ASN A 79 7.92 -3.01 13.66
C ASN A 79 8.19 -2.03 14.82
N GLN A 80 9.19 -2.30 15.66
CA GLN A 80 9.58 -1.39 16.75
C GLN A 80 10.03 -0.02 16.22
N HIS A 81 10.84 -0.02 15.16
CA HIS A 81 11.23 1.19 14.45
C HIS A 81 10.00 1.99 13.99
N ARG A 82 9.04 1.35 13.32
CA ARG A 82 7.80 2.00 12.85
C ARG A 82 6.96 2.54 14.01
N GLU A 83 6.83 1.79 15.10
CA GLU A 83 6.08 2.24 16.29
C GLU A 83 6.75 3.46 16.94
N LEU A 84 8.07 3.45 17.13
CA LEU A 84 8.84 4.59 17.66
C LEU A 84 8.76 5.85 16.77
N GLN A 85 8.61 5.69 15.45
CA GLN A 85 8.38 6.83 14.55
C GLN A 85 7.04 7.54 14.79
N LEU A 86 6.04 6.84 15.35
CA LEU A 86 4.68 7.35 15.53
C LEU A 86 4.38 7.79 16.96
N ARG A 87 5.15 7.37 17.96
CA ARG A 87 4.94 7.73 19.36
C ARG A 87 5.24 9.20 19.65
N ASP A 88 4.42 9.82 20.48
CA ASP A 88 4.53 11.21 20.94
C ASP A 88 5.04 11.32 22.40
N ASP A 89 5.71 10.28 22.86
CA ASP A 89 6.30 10.19 24.20
C ASP A 89 7.85 10.23 24.14
N PRO A 90 8.55 10.25 25.30
CA PRO A 90 10.01 10.35 25.33
C PRO A 90 10.75 9.27 24.53
N TYR A 91 10.17 8.07 24.40
CA TYR A 91 10.71 6.98 23.57
C TYR A 91 10.73 7.38 22.09
N GLY A 92 9.56 7.77 21.56
CA GLY A 92 9.43 8.13 20.15
C GLY A 92 10.14 9.44 19.78
N GLU A 93 9.97 10.47 20.62
CA GLU A 93 10.61 11.77 20.40
C GLU A 93 12.14 11.65 20.45
N GLY A 94 12.66 10.96 21.47
CA GLY A 94 14.08 10.70 21.66
C GLY A 94 14.69 9.90 20.51
N TYR A 95 14.02 8.81 20.12
CA TYR A 95 14.46 7.96 19.02
C TYR A 95 14.57 8.74 17.70
N ARG A 96 13.54 9.54 17.35
CA ARG A 96 13.56 10.36 16.12
C ARG A 96 14.63 11.45 16.18
N ARG A 97 14.78 12.09 17.33
CA ARG A 97 15.79 13.12 17.56
C ARG A 97 17.19 12.57 17.35
N LEU A 98 17.55 11.49 18.05
CA LEU A 98 18.87 10.88 17.96
C LEU A 98 19.18 10.37 16.56
N ARG A 99 18.23 9.74 15.87
CA ARG A 99 18.43 9.31 14.48
C ARG A 99 18.78 10.46 13.54
N ARG A 100 18.09 11.59 13.68
CA ARG A 100 18.37 12.78 12.87
C ARG A 100 19.76 13.31 13.17
N GLU A 101 20.08 13.52 14.44
CA GLU A 101 21.38 14.09 14.82
C GLU A 101 22.56 13.16 14.47
N MET A 102 22.42 11.85 14.63
CA MET A 102 23.41 10.86 14.18
C MET A 102 23.62 10.91 12.67
N SER A 103 22.53 11.03 11.90
CA SER A 103 22.60 11.19 10.45
C SER A 103 23.30 12.49 10.04
N GLU A 104 23.06 13.59 10.75
CA GLU A 104 23.71 14.88 10.52
C GLU A 104 25.20 14.83 10.89
N ALA A 105 25.56 14.08 11.93
CA ALA A 105 26.93 13.86 12.36
C ALA A 105 27.69 12.83 11.48
N GLY A 106 27.00 12.09 10.62
CA GLY A 106 27.59 11.02 9.82
C GLY A 106 28.07 9.82 10.65
N GLU A 107 27.53 9.64 11.86
CA GLU A 107 27.86 8.52 12.75
C GLU A 107 26.74 7.48 12.73
N SER A 108 27.11 6.20 12.65
CA SER A 108 26.18 5.07 12.60
C SER A 108 26.20 4.22 13.88
N ASN A 109 27.26 4.36 14.68
CA ASN A 109 27.38 3.69 15.96
C ASN A 109 26.82 4.56 17.08
N VAL A 110 25.71 4.10 17.65
CA VAL A 110 24.98 4.80 18.72
C VAL A 110 25.84 5.10 19.95
N PHE A 111 26.69 4.16 20.38
CA PHE A 111 27.53 4.34 21.54
C PHE A 111 28.63 5.37 21.27
N ILE A 112 29.22 5.35 20.07
CA ILE A 112 30.24 6.34 19.68
C ILE A 112 29.62 7.74 19.63
N TYR A 113 28.45 7.87 18.99
CA TYR A 113 27.74 9.14 18.91
C TYR A 113 27.42 9.68 20.30
N ILE A 114 26.80 8.88 21.17
CA ILE A 114 26.44 9.33 22.52
C ILE A 114 27.69 9.70 23.32
N LEU A 115 28.74 8.88 23.32
CA LEU A 115 29.99 9.22 24.03
C LEU A 115 30.63 10.52 23.52
N SER A 116 30.49 10.82 22.22
CA SER A 116 31.01 12.08 21.64
C SER A 116 30.31 13.33 22.20
N LEU A 117 29.06 13.21 22.66
CA LEU A 117 28.31 14.33 23.25
C LEU A 117 28.75 14.68 24.68
N PHE A 118 29.35 13.71 25.41
CA PHE A 118 29.58 13.83 26.85
C PHE A 118 31.06 13.86 27.27
N GLY A 119 32.00 13.66 26.33
CA GLY A 119 33.44 13.64 26.58
C GLY A 119 33.89 12.44 27.45
N PRO A 120 35.21 12.22 27.63
CA PRO A 120 35.76 11.00 28.24
C PRO A 120 35.40 10.77 29.72
N ASN A 121 34.81 11.77 30.41
CA ASN A 121 34.39 11.67 31.81
C ASN A 121 32.86 11.79 32.01
N GLY A 122 32.06 11.81 30.94
CA GLY A 122 30.60 11.86 31.03
C GLY A 122 30.01 13.18 31.55
N THR A 123 30.80 14.26 31.63
CA THR A 123 30.44 15.56 32.24
C THR A 123 30.05 16.65 31.24
N GLY A 124 30.02 16.36 29.93
CA GLY A 124 29.52 17.29 28.93
C GLY A 124 28.00 17.51 29.04
N ALA A 125 27.51 18.71 28.70
CA ALA A 125 26.08 18.90 28.46
C ALA A 125 25.81 18.60 26.98
N PRO A 126 24.72 17.89 26.63
CA PRO A 126 24.33 17.78 25.23
C PRO A 126 24.07 19.20 24.70
N PRO A 127 24.21 19.45 23.39
CA PRO A 127 23.82 20.73 22.82
C PRO A 127 22.38 21.05 23.27
N SER A 128 22.20 22.25 23.83
CA SER A 128 20.89 22.75 24.27
C SER A 128 19.88 22.51 23.15
N PRO A 129 18.62 22.12 23.45
CA PRO A 129 17.61 22.05 22.41
C PRO A 129 17.56 23.41 21.74
N GLY A 130 18.12 23.51 20.53
CA GLY A 130 17.77 24.60 19.64
C GLY A 130 16.24 24.59 19.59
N ASP A 131 15.64 25.76 19.77
CA ASP A 131 14.19 25.92 19.79
C ASP A 131 13.57 24.98 18.75
N PRO A 132 12.49 24.25 19.08
CA PRO A 132 11.77 23.48 18.08
C PRO A 132 11.56 24.40 16.88
N PRO A 133 11.79 23.95 15.63
CA PRO A 133 11.49 24.79 14.49
C PRO A 133 10.06 25.27 14.71
N LYS A 134 9.89 26.61 14.77
CA LYS A 134 8.57 27.23 14.88
C LYS A 134 7.66 26.46 13.92
N PRO A 135 6.45 26.06 14.33
CA PRO A 135 5.51 25.50 13.38
C PRO A 135 5.50 26.43 12.18
N GLU A 136 5.78 25.90 10.98
CA GLU A 136 5.73 26.70 9.77
C GLU A 136 4.41 27.48 9.82
N PRO A 137 4.45 28.82 9.74
CA PRO A 137 3.22 29.58 9.68
C PRO A 137 2.45 29.03 8.48
N GLU A 138 1.15 28.73 8.67
CA GLU A 138 0.26 28.37 7.57
C GLU A 138 0.56 29.31 6.38
N PRO A 139 0.77 28.77 5.16
CA PRO A 139 1.06 29.62 4.02
C PRO A 139 -0.09 30.62 3.90
N PRO A 140 0.19 31.95 3.85
CA PRO A 140 -0.86 32.93 3.78
C PRO A 140 -1.66 32.69 2.49
N LYS A 141 -2.99 32.76 2.60
CA LYS A 141 -3.89 32.80 1.45
C LYS A 141 -3.34 33.80 0.42
N PRO A 142 -3.21 33.42 -0.87
CA PRO A 142 -2.71 34.34 -1.87
C PRO A 142 -3.75 35.44 -2.10
N GLU A 143 -3.43 36.67 -1.69
CA GLU A 143 -4.09 37.87 -2.17
C GLU A 143 -3.42 38.36 -3.48
N PRO A 144 -4.20 38.94 -4.40
CA PRO A 144 -3.75 39.24 -5.75
C PRO A 144 -2.71 40.38 -5.76
N PRO A 145 -1.70 40.34 -6.65
CA PRO A 145 -0.68 41.36 -6.68
C PRO A 145 -1.25 42.68 -7.23
N LYS A 146 -1.04 43.78 -6.50
CA LYS A 146 -1.16 45.15 -7.01
C LYS A 146 0.23 45.73 -7.28
N PRO A 147 0.35 46.60 -8.30
CA PRO A 147 1.61 46.88 -8.97
C PRO A 147 2.44 47.95 -8.25
N GLU A 148 3.76 47.76 -8.19
CA GLU A 148 4.70 48.81 -7.81
C GLU A 148 5.45 49.38 -9.03
N PRO A 149 5.83 50.68 -8.97
CA PRO A 149 6.26 51.48 -10.12
C PRO A 149 7.72 51.20 -10.55
N PRO A 150 8.09 51.51 -11.80
CA PRO A 150 9.40 51.15 -12.33
C PRO A 150 10.49 52.10 -11.84
N LYS A 151 11.66 51.55 -11.49
CA LYS A 151 12.92 52.30 -11.37
C LYS A 151 13.91 51.84 -12.44
N PRO A 152 14.77 52.76 -12.94
CA PRO A 152 15.37 52.68 -14.27
C PRO A 152 16.58 51.74 -14.35
N GLU A 153 16.70 51.05 -15.49
CA GLU A 153 17.82 50.17 -15.83
C GLU A 153 19.09 50.93 -16.26
N PRO A 154 20.29 50.50 -15.85
CA PRO A 154 21.56 50.92 -16.48
C PRO A 154 21.80 50.19 -17.82
N PRO A 155 22.58 50.77 -18.75
CA PRO A 155 22.69 50.27 -20.12
C PRO A 155 23.46 48.94 -20.20
N LYS A 156 22.94 48.02 -21.03
CA LYS A 156 23.56 46.72 -21.36
C LYS A 156 24.85 46.88 -22.18
N PRO A 157 25.91 46.09 -21.90
CA PRO A 157 27.02 45.91 -22.83
C PRO A 157 26.64 44.94 -23.97
N GLU A 158 27.09 45.25 -25.19
CA GLU A 158 26.90 44.43 -26.39
C GLU A 158 27.67 43.09 -26.32
N PRO A 159 27.10 41.98 -26.84
CA PRO A 159 27.81 40.71 -26.93
C PRO A 159 28.84 40.68 -28.08
N PRO A 160 29.97 39.97 -27.93
CA PRO A 160 30.99 39.88 -28.98
C PRO A 160 30.53 39.02 -30.16
N LYS A 161 30.94 39.43 -31.36
CA LYS A 161 30.78 38.71 -32.64
C LYS A 161 31.48 37.32 -32.57
N PRO A 162 30.84 36.23 -33.03
CA PRO A 162 31.52 34.95 -33.18
C PRO A 162 32.41 34.93 -34.44
N GLU A 163 33.65 34.48 -34.28
CA GLU A 163 34.56 34.14 -35.37
C GLU A 163 34.15 32.82 -36.07
N PRO A 164 34.45 32.66 -37.37
CA PRO A 164 34.08 31.46 -38.13
C PRO A 164 35.02 30.27 -37.83
N PRO A 165 34.51 29.03 -37.70
CA PRO A 165 35.34 27.86 -37.48
C PRO A 165 36.05 27.38 -38.77
N LYS A 166 37.29 26.90 -38.60
CA LYS A 166 38.07 26.19 -39.64
C LYS A 166 37.42 24.84 -40.01
N PRO A 167 37.56 24.37 -41.27
CA PRO A 167 36.87 23.18 -41.76
C PRO A 167 37.54 21.88 -41.31
N GLU A 168 36.74 20.98 -40.73
CA GLU A 168 37.08 19.54 -40.59
C GLU A 168 36.59 18.76 -41.83
N PRO A 169 37.30 17.68 -42.23
CA PRO A 169 36.97 16.88 -43.40
C PRO A 169 35.66 16.06 -43.23
N PRO A 170 34.93 15.77 -44.32
CA PRO A 170 33.57 15.25 -44.23
C PRO A 170 33.54 13.80 -43.74
N LYS A 171 32.78 13.56 -42.65
CA LYS A 171 32.27 12.23 -42.29
C LYS A 171 31.11 11.86 -43.23
N PRO A 172 30.96 10.58 -43.62
CA PRO A 172 29.93 10.14 -44.55
C PRO A 172 28.52 10.35 -43.98
N GLU A 173 27.61 10.83 -44.84
CA GLU A 173 26.21 11.07 -44.50
C GLU A 173 25.51 9.79 -44.02
N PRO A 174 24.77 9.82 -42.89
CA PRO A 174 23.81 8.77 -42.56
C PRO A 174 22.61 8.84 -43.54
N PRO A 175 22.00 7.70 -43.89
CA PRO A 175 20.90 7.67 -44.83
C PRO A 175 19.71 8.50 -44.33
N ALA A 176 19.02 9.14 -45.27
CA ALA A 176 17.86 9.97 -45.01
C ALA A 176 16.82 9.26 -44.13
N PRO A 177 16.18 9.96 -43.16
CA PRO A 177 15.15 9.36 -42.33
C PRO A 177 13.97 8.95 -43.23
N GLU A 178 13.58 7.67 -43.12
CA GLU A 178 12.35 7.19 -43.72
C GLU A 178 11.17 8.04 -43.21
N PRO A 179 10.19 8.37 -44.06
CA PRO A 179 8.98 9.05 -43.61
C PRO A 179 8.32 8.24 -42.49
N PRO A 180 7.72 8.91 -41.48
CA PRO A 180 7.12 8.22 -40.35
C PRO A 180 6.13 7.17 -40.85
N LYS A 181 6.39 5.90 -40.52
CA LYS A 181 5.46 4.82 -40.76
C LYS A 181 4.14 5.23 -40.12
N LYS A 182 3.08 5.34 -40.93
CA LYS A 182 1.71 5.51 -40.43
C LYS A 182 1.49 4.43 -39.37
N ASP A 183 1.17 4.84 -38.15
CA ASP A 183 0.75 3.91 -37.11
C ASP A 183 -0.34 3.01 -37.70
N PRO A 184 -0.25 1.68 -37.54
CA PRO A 184 -1.34 0.81 -37.92
C PRO A 184 -2.59 1.30 -37.19
N LYS A 185 -3.61 1.67 -37.97
CA LYS A 185 -4.96 1.97 -37.47
C LYS A 185 -5.31 0.87 -36.47
N PRO A 186 -5.73 1.19 -35.22
CA PRO A 186 -6.05 0.15 -34.25
C PRO A 186 -7.13 -0.75 -34.85
N GLU A 187 -6.74 -1.98 -35.19
CA GLU A 187 -7.71 -3.00 -35.54
C GLU A 187 -8.56 -3.25 -34.29
N PRO A 188 -9.89 -3.42 -34.44
CA PRO A 188 -10.69 -3.92 -33.34
C PRO A 188 -10.03 -5.18 -32.80
N ILE A 189 -9.79 -5.24 -31.49
CA ILE A 189 -9.33 -6.46 -30.84
C ILE A 189 -10.31 -7.56 -31.25
N LYS A 190 -9.86 -8.48 -32.09
CA LYS A 190 -10.66 -9.66 -32.45
C LYS A 190 -10.86 -10.43 -31.15
N VAL A 191 -12.09 -10.41 -30.63
CA VAL A 191 -12.50 -11.18 -29.47
C VAL A 191 -12.16 -12.65 -29.76
N LYS A 192 -11.10 -13.14 -29.12
CA LYS A 192 -10.81 -14.58 -29.11
C LYS A 192 -11.87 -15.28 -28.26
N PRO A 193 -12.22 -16.53 -28.58
CA PRO A 193 -13.22 -17.26 -27.80
C PRO A 193 -12.80 -17.32 -26.32
N ALA A 194 -13.80 -17.27 -25.44
CA ALA A 194 -13.63 -17.32 -24.00
C ALA A 194 -12.62 -18.41 -23.60
N ILE A 195 -11.63 -18.05 -22.79
CA ILE A 195 -10.73 -19.02 -22.16
C ILE A 195 -11.61 -19.93 -21.30
N GLN A 196 -11.43 -21.25 -21.41
CA GLN A 196 -12.10 -22.19 -20.50
C GLN A 196 -11.57 -21.96 -19.09
N ARG A 197 -12.30 -21.19 -18.29
CA ARG A 197 -12.07 -21.05 -16.86
C ARG A 197 -12.19 -22.42 -16.21
N THR A 198 -11.28 -22.72 -15.30
CA THR A 198 -11.43 -23.86 -14.39
C THR A 198 -11.69 -23.28 -13.00
N PRO A 199 -12.96 -23.09 -12.60
CA PRO A 199 -13.30 -22.50 -11.31
C PRO A 199 -12.58 -23.21 -10.16
N GLY A 200 -11.96 -22.42 -9.27
CA GLY A 200 -11.24 -22.93 -8.10
C GLY A 200 -9.87 -23.56 -8.37
N ALA A 201 -9.36 -23.55 -9.61
CA ALA A 201 -8.06 -24.14 -9.96
C ALA A 201 -6.91 -23.12 -10.08
N CYS A 202 -7.05 -21.92 -9.50
CA CYS A 202 -5.93 -20.98 -9.46
C CYS A 202 -4.83 -21.49 -8.52
N PRO A 203 -3.57 -21.57 -8.98
CA PRO A 203 -2.46 -21.94 -8.11
C PRO A 203 -2.30 -20.91 -6.98
N LYS A 204 -1.82 -21.39 -5.83
CA LYS A 204 -1.49 -20.53 -4.69
C LYS A 204 -0.11 -19.93 -4.93
N TYR A 205 -0.07 -18.68 -5.41
CA TYR A 205 1.14 -18.08 -5.97
C TYR A 205 2.30 -18.04 -4.98
N ILE A 206 2.04 -17.69 -3.73
CA ILE A 206 3.10 -17.64 -2.72
C ILE A 206 3.60 -19.07 -2.49
N TYR A 207 2.70 -20.02 -2.25
CA TYR A 207 3.04 -21.44 -2.08
C TYR A 207 3.92 -22.02 -3.20
N GLU A 208 3.58 -21.75 -4.46
CA GLU A 208 4.35 -22.22 -5.63
C GLU A 208 5.77 -21.65 -5.68
N GLY A 209 5.96 -20.44 -5.14
CA GLY A 209 7.27 -19.78 -5.06
C GLY A 209 8.14 -20.22 -3.87
N LEU A 210 7.62 -21.04 -2.95
CA LEU A 210 8.36 -21.47 -1.76
C LEU A 210 9.29 -22.66 -2.04
N THR A 211 10.39 -22.73 -1.28
CA THR A 211 11.26 -23.93 -1.23
C THR A 211 10.54 -25.10 -0.57
N ASP A 212 11.02 -26.33 -0.76
CA ASP A 212 10.40 -27.54 -0.19
C ASP A 212 10.20 -27.47 1.33
N LYS A 213 11.20 -26.98 2.06
CA LYS A 213 11.12 -26.80 3.52
C LYS A 213 10.06 -25.77 3.90
N ARG A 214 10.01 -24.62 3.20
CA ARG A 214 9.00 -23.57 3.45
C ARG A 214 7.59 -24.02 3.05
N ARG A 215 7.44 -24.82 1.99
CA ARG A 215 6.16 -25.46 1.64
C ARG A 215 5.69 -26.43 2.72
N ALA A 216 6.59 -27.27 3.24
CA ALA A 216 6.26 -28.17 4.34
C ALA A 216 5.78 -27.40 5.58
N LEU A 217 6.40 -26.26 5.91
CA LEU A 217 5.93 -25.40 6.99
C LEU A 217 4.58 -24.75 6.68
N TYR A 218 4.40 -24.24 5.46
CA TYR A 218 3.15 -23.68 4.98
C TYR A 218 2.00 -24.69 5.13
N ASP A 219 2.21 -25.94 4.71
CA ASP A 219 1.21 -27.01 4.80
C ASP A 219 0.86 -27.32 6.26
N ARG A 220 1.84 -27.29 7.17
CA ARG A 220 1.59 -27.46 8.60
C ARG A 220 0.79 -26.30 9.19
N VAL A 221 1.10 -25.06 8.81
CA VAL A 221 0.37 -23.86 9.25
C VAL A 221 -1.05 -23.84 8.70
N LEU A 222 -1.25 -24.18 7.42
CA LEU A 222 -2.56 -24.30 6.81
C LEU A 222 -3.38 -25.40 7.50
N ASN A 223 -2.80 -26.59 7.69
CA ASN A 223 -3.46 -27.69 8.39
C ASN A 223 -3.81 -27.32 9.83
N ALA A 224 -2.90 -26.68 10.56
CA ALA A 224 -3.17 -26.20 11.92
C ALA A 224 -4.33 -25.20 11.92
N THR A 225 -4.36 -24.29 10.96
CA THR A 225 -5.39 -23.26 10.83
C THR A 225 -6.77 -23.84 10.52
N LEU A 226 -6.85 -24.82 9.62
CA LEU A 226 -8.11 -25.47 9.26
C LEU A 226 -8.66 -26.34 10.40
N ASN A 227 -7.78 -26.92 11.23
CA ASN A 227 -8.15 -27.78 12.35
C ASN A 227 -8.09 -27.09 13.72
N PHE A 228 -7.84 -25.78 13.77
CA PHE A 228 -7.70 -24.99 15.00
C PHE A 228 -6.69 -25.57 15.99
N LEU A 229 -5.58 -26.13 15.49
CA LEU A 229 -4.51 -26.64 16.34
C LEU A 229 -3.81 -25.47 17.06
N PRO A 230 -3.39 -25.63 18.33
CA PRO A 230 -2.86 -24.54 19.14
C PRO A 230 -1.42 -24.17 18.79
N SER A 231 -0.68 -25.05 18.10
CA SER A 231 0.71 -24.80 17.73
C SER A 231 1.15 -25.64 16.52
N VAL A 232 2.26 -25.23 15.91
CA VAL A 232 2.95 -25.93 14.82
C VAL A 232 4.42 -26.12 15.20
N GLU A 233 4.91 -27.34 15.04
CA GLU A 233 6.35 -27.64 15.19
C GLU A 233 7.04 -27.61 13.84
N PHE A 234 8.26 -27.12 13.81
CA PHE A 234 9.00 -26.96 12.55
C PHE A 234 10.52 -27.10 12.68
N LEU A 235 11.02 -27.52 13.85
CA LEU A 235 12.46 -27.66 14.06
C LEU A 235 13.10 -28.67 13.09
N ASP A 236 12.39 -29.74 12.77
CA ASP A 236 12.81 -30.77 11.82
C ASP A 236 12.95 -30.26 10.38
N LEU A 237 12.39 -29.09 10.07
CA LEU A 237 12.52 -28.44 8.76
C LEU A 237 13.81 -27.62 8.65
N GLU A 238 14.59 -27.48 9.74
CA GLU A 238 15.80 -26.66 9.81
C GLU A 238 15.54 -25.20 9.35
N LEU A 239 14.37 -24.67 9.74
CA LEU A 239 13.94 -23.31 9.43
C LEU A 239 14.09 -22.39 10.65
N THR A 240 14.24 -21.10 10.39
CA THR A 240 14.34 -20.09 11.43
C THR A 240 12.95 -19.67 11.93
N PRO A 241 12.85 -19.07 13.14
CA PRO A 241 11.61 -18.43 13.57
C PRO A 241 11.10 -17.35 12.59
N GLU A 242 11.98 -16.65 11.88
CA GLU A 242 11.61 -15.66 10.86
C GLU A 242 10.87 -16.32 9.68
N ASP A 243 11.35 -17.47 9.21
CA ASP A 243 10.64 -18.26 8.19
C ASP A 243 9.22 -18.62 8.65
N ALA A 244 9.07 -19.00 9.92
CA ALA A 244 7.77 -19.38 10.47
C ALA A 244 6.81 -18.19 10.64
N PHE A 245 7.30 -17.03 11.06
CA PHE A 245 6.50 -15.80 11.17
C PHE A 245 5.90 -15.39 9.82
N ASP A 246 6.70 -15.37 8.76
CA ASP A 246 6.23 -14.99 7.43
C ASP A 246 5.27 -16.02 6.84
N THR A 247 5.46 -17.30 7.15
CA THR A 247 4.57 -18.37 6.67
C THR A 247 3.11 -18.18 7.11
N VAL A 248 2.87 -17.65 8.31
CA VAL A 248 1.50 -17.35 8.78
C VAL A 248 0.82 -16.30 7.92
N ASP A 249 1.55 -15.27 7.52
CA ASP A 249 1.00 -14.24 6.63
C ASP A 249 0.83 -14.77 5.20
N TYR A 250 1.74 -15.62 4.72
CA TYR A 250 1.62 -16.25 3.42
C TYR A 250 0.34 -17.08 3.31
N VAL A 251 0.02 -17.89 4.32
CA VAL A 251 -1.25 -18.63 4.37
C VAL A 251 -2.44 -17.68 4.26
N LYS A 252 -2.42 -16.54 4.97
CA LYS A 252 -3.53 -15.57 4.93
C LYS A 252 -3.66 -14.87 3.58
N TRP A 253 -2.54 -14.57 2.91
CA TRP A 253 -2.53 -13.88 1.63
C TRP A 253 -2.86 -14.78 0.45
N ASP A 254 -2.57 -16.09 0.53
CA ASP A 254 -3.00 -17.07 -0.46
C ASP A 254 -4.44 -17.56 -0.21
N HIS A 255 -4.96 -17.41 1.01
CA HIS A 255 -6.31 -17.86 1.41
C HIS A 255 -7.16 -16.76 2.08
N PRO A 256 -7.75 -15.83 1.31
CA PRO A 256 -8.71 -14.84 1.81
C PRO A 256 -9.87 -15.41 2.62
N GLU A 257 -10.25 -16.66 2.37
CA GLU A 257 -11.26 -17.41 3.12
C GLU A 257 -10.89 -17.65 4.58
N ILE A 258 -9.60 -17.57 4.93
CA ILE A 258 -9.09 -17.74 6.30
C ILE A 258 -9.07 -16.38 6.99
N PHE A 259 -10.21 -15.97 7.55
CA PHE A 259 -10.35 -14.71 8.31
C PHE A 259 -10.32 -14.90 9.84
N TRP A 260 -10.22 -16.14 10.33
CA TRP A 260 -10.15 -16.46 11.75
C TRP A 260 -8.71 -16.56 12.31
N LEU A 261 -7.71 -16.62 11.43
CA LEU A 261 -6.30 -16.68 11.82
C LEU A 261 -5.77 -15.28 12.19
N SER A 262 -5.45 -15.12 13.47
CA SER A 262 -4.82 -13.90 13.99
C SER A 262 -3.32 -13.88 13.70
N ARG A 263 -2.67 -12.76 14.03
CA ARG A 263 -1.21 -12.73 14.01
C ARG A 263 -0.67 -13.69 15.07
N SER A 264 0.22 -14.59 14.69
CA SER A 264 0.99 -15.41 15.62
C SER A 264 2.12 -14.55 16.19
N GLU A 265 2.19 -14.46 17.51
CA GLU A 265 3.12 -13.54 18.20
C GLU A 265 4.16 -14.26 19.06
N TYR A 266 4.03 -15.57 19.26
CA TYR A 266 4.79 -16.30 20.26
C TYR A 266 5.42 -17.57 19.67
N PHE A 267 6.68 -17.78 20.06
CA PHE A 267 7.40 -19.04 19.88
C PHE A 267 7.75 -19.57 21.26
N SER A 268 7.57 -20.87 21.47
CA SER A 268 8.05 -21.52 22.69
C SER A 268 9.05 -22.62 22.34
N ALA A 269 10.14 -22.64 23.09
CA ALA A 269 11.11 -23.73 23.07
C ALA A 269 10.77 -24.68 24.22
N THR A 270 10.35 -25.91 23.90
CA THR A 270 10.05 -26.93 24.91
C THR A 270 11.13 -27.99 24.89
N HIS A 271 11.72 -28.29 26.05
CA HIS A 271 12.67 -29.39 26.16
C HIS A 271 11.90 -30.71 26.29
N ARG A 272 12.07 -31.59 25.31
CA ARG A 272 11.48 -32.93 25.29
C ARG A 272 12.52 -33.97 25.65
N ALA A 273 12.12 -34.90 26.52
CA ALA A 273 12.99 -35.93 27.05
C ALA A 273 13.47 -36.96 25.99
N ASP A 274 12.79 -37.05 24.85
CA ASP A 274 13.02 -38.03 23.79
C ASP A 274 13.75 -37.48 22.54
N THR A 275 13.65 -36.17 22.27
CA THR A 275 14.05 -35.54 21.00
C THR A 275 14.89 -34.28 21.16
N GLY A 276 15.08 -33.78 22.39
CA GLY A 276 15.83 -32.54 22.66
C GLY A 276 14.92 -31.30 22.70
N ILE A 277 15.45 -30.14 22.32
CA ILE A 277 14.67 -28.88 22.27
C ILE A 277 13.72 -28.95 21.08
N GLY A 278 12.43 -28.67 21.25
CA GLY A 278 11.46 -28.44 20.16
C GLY A 278 11.10 -26.96 20.09
N VAL A 279 11.10 -26.38 18.88
CA VAL A 279 10.63 -25.01 18.63
C VAL A 279 9.21 -25.06 18.05
N THR A 280 8.30 -24.36 18.69
CA THR A 280 6.88 -24.32 18.32
C THR A 280 6.44 -22.91 17.99
N LEU A 281 5.64 -22.78 16.94
CA LEU A 281 4.90 -21.58 16.57
C LEU A 281 3.51 -21.67 17.21
N THR A 282 3.15 -20.74 18.10
CA THR A 282 1.82 -20.70 18.71
C THR A 282 0.81 -20.12 17.71
N MET A 283 -0.27 -20.87 17.48
CA MET A 283 -1.36 -20.45 16.60
C MET A 283 -2.40 -19.68 17.40
N SER A 284 -2.84 -18.54 16.87
CA SER A 284 -3.84 -17.68 17.51
C SER A 284 -5.04 -17.50 16.60
N TYR A 285 -6.24 -17.67 17.17
CA TYR A 285 -7.50 -17.55 16.45
C TYR A 285 -8.39 -16.50 17.11
N ASN A 286 -8.99 -15.62 16.32
CA ASN A 286 -9.88 -14.56 16.82
C ASN A 286 -11.35 -15.02 17.00
N MET A 287 -11.65 -16.28 16.68
CA MET A 287 -12.98 -16.87 16.84
C MET A 287 -12.94 -18.40 16.96
N ALA A 288 -14.03 -18.94 17.50
CA ALA A 288 -14.24 -20.39 17.61
C ALA A 288 -14.59 -21.03 16.24
N PRO A 289 -14.32 -22.34 16.05
CA PRO A 289 -14.58 -23.06 14.80
C PRO A 289 -16.01 -22.93 14.28
N ALA A 290 -17.02 -23.10 15.16
CA ALA A 290 -18.42 -22.99 14.77
C ALA A 290 -18.76 -21.60 14.21
N ARG A 291 -18.19 -20.54 14.78
CA ARG A 291 -18.39 -19.17 14.30
C ARG A 291 -17.70 -18.92 12.95
N ALA A 292 -16.50 -19.46 12.75
CA ALA A 292 -15.83 -19.41 11.45
C ALA A 292 -16.67 -20.10 10.36
N GLN A 293 -17.22 -21.28 10.64
CA GLN A 293 -18.08 -22.02 9.71
C GLN A 293 -19.39 -21.27 9.39
N THR A 294 -20.05 -20.69 10.40
CA THR A 294 -21.24 -19.85 10.18
C THR A 294 -20.93 -18.68 9.26
N ARG A 295 -19.84 -17.95 9.52
CA ARG A 295 -19.42 -16.81 8.71
C ARG A 295 -19.04 -17.21 7.29
N GLN A 296 -18.37 -18.35 7.11
CA GLN A 296 -18.09 -18.88 5.77
C GLN A 296 -19.38 -19.15 4.99
N THR A 297 -20.40 -19.72 5.64
CA THR A 297 -21.70 -19.99 5.01
C THR A 297 -22.41 -18.69 4.61
N GLU A 298 -22.34 -17.66 5.46
CA GLU A 298 -22.87 -16.32 5.16
C GLU A 298 -22.16 -15.69 3.96
N ILE A 299 -20.83 -15.83 3.87
CA ILE A 299 -20.03 -15.36 2.73
C ILE A 299 -20.45 -16.11 1.45
N GLU A 300 -20.48 -17.45 1.45
CA GLU A 300 -20.87 -18.23 0.26
C GLU A 300 -22.27 -17.85 -0.24
N LYS A 301 -23.21 -17.62 0.68
CA LYS A 301 -24.55 -17.13 0.35
C LYS A 301 -24.50 -15.72 -0.26
N ALA A 302 -23.70 -14.82 0.32
CA ALA A 302 -23.58 -13.44 -0.13
C ALA A 302 -22.90 -13.31 -1.50
N ILE A 303 -21.93 -14.18 -1.83
CA ILE A 303 -21.21 -14.12 -3.10
C ILE A 303 -21.96 -14.80 -4.26
N SER A 304 -22.96 -15.65 -3.97
CA SER A 304 -23.69 -16.40 -4.99
C SER A 304 -24.25 -15.52 -6.13
N PRO A 305 -24.90 -14.37 -5.87
CA PRO A 305 -25.34 -13.46 -6.93
C PRO A 305 -24.22 -12.98 -7.85
N PHE A 306 -23.04 -12.68 -7.28
CA PHE A 306 -21.86 -12.23 -8.02
C PHE A 306 -21.38 -13.30 -8.98
N LEU A 307 -21.31 -14.56 -8.52
CA LEU A 307 -20.90 -15.69 -9.34
C LEU A 307 -21.94 -16.00 -10.43
N THR A 308 -23.24 -15.91 -10.12
CA THR A 308 -24.30 -16.18 -11.12
C THR A 308 -24.44 -15.09 -12.18
N ALA A 309 -23.94 -13.88 -11.93
CA ALA A 309 -23.91 -12.79 -12.90
C ALA A 309 -22.81 -12.98 -13.96
N ILE A 310 -21.89 -13.93 -13.75
CA ILE A 310 -20.81 -14.24 -14.69
C ILE A 310 -21.28 -15.32 -15.67
N THR A 311 -21.33 -14.99 -16.95
CA THR A 311 -21.70 -15.92 -18.01
C THR A 311 -20.46 -16.51 -18.69
N SER A 312 -20.61 -17.67 -19.33
CA SER A 312 -19.49 -18.41 -19.94
C SER A 312 -18.91 -17.72 -21.18
N ASP A 313 -19.65 -16.81 -21.80
CA ASP A 313 -19.25 -16.03 -22.97
C ASP A 313 -18.48 -14.75 -22.63
N MET A 314 -18.51 -14.30 -21.36
CA MET A 314 -17.69 -13.16 -20.93
C MET A 314 -16.21 -13.49 -21.08
N THR A 315 -15.43 -12.53 -21.55
CA THR A 315 -13.96 -12.54 -21.53
C THR A 315 -13.43 -12.32 -20.12
N ASP A 316 -12.18 -12.69 -19.83
CA ASP A 316 -11.60 -12.47 -18.50
C ASP A 316 -11.55 -10.99 -18.12
N PHE A 317 -11.35 -10.10 -19.10
CA PHE A 317 -11.43 -8.65 -18.88
C PHE A 317 -12.83 -8.23 -18.40
N GLU A 318 -13.89 -8.67 -19.09
CA GLU A 318 -15.28 -8.35 -18.70
C GLU A 318 -15.63 -8.93 -17.34
N VAL A 319 -15.11 -10.12 -17.00
CA VAL A 319 -15.29 -10.70 -15.65
C VAL A 319 -14.59 -9.85 -14.59
N VAL A 320 -13.34 -9.45 -14.82
CA VAL A 320 -12.61 -8.59 -13.86
C VAL A 320 -13.29 -7.24 -13.70
N GLU A 321 -13.70 -6.59 -14.79
CA GLU A 321 -14.43 -5.31 -14.73
C GLU A 321 -15.73 -5.47 -13.95
N LYS A 322 -16.51 -6.53 -14.23
CA LYS A 322 -17.78 -6.76 -13.54
C LYS A 322 -17.61 -7.02 -12.05
N VAL A 323 -16.61 -7.82 -11.66
CA VAL A 323 -16.31 -8.10 -10.25
C VAL A 323 -15.82 -6.84 -9.53
N TYR A 324 -15.00 -6.02 -10.21
CA TYR A 324 -14.49 -4.75 -9.70
C TYR A 324 -15.61 -3.76 -9.41
N GLU A 325 -16.48 -3.50 -10.39
CA GLU A 325 -17.66 -2.65 -10.23
C GLU A 325 -18.57 -3.18 -9.11
N ASN A 326 -18.89 -4.48 -9.14
CA ASN A 326 -19.77 -5.08 -8.15
C ASN A 326 -19.24 -4.97 -6.70
N ILE A 327 -17.93 -5.07 -6.48
CA ILE A 327 -17.33 -4.93 -5.15
C ILE A 327 -17.33 -3.46 -4.70
N ILE A 328 -17.01 -2.53 -5.60
CA ILE A 328 -17.04 -1.08 -5.31
C ILE A 328 -18.46 -0.64 -4.96
N ASP A 329 -19.46 -1.08 -5.74
CA ASP A 329 -20.87 -0.72 -5.50
C ASP A 329 -21.45 -1.39 -4.25
N LEU A 330 -20.83 -2.47 -3.75
CA LEU A 330 -21.32 -3.22 -2.59
C LEU A 330 -20.88 -2.61 -1.25
N VAL A 331 -19.70 -2.00 -1.20
CA VAL A 331 -18.98 -1.72 0.05
C VAL A 331 -18.90 -0.22 0.31
N ASP A 332 -19.22 0.18 1.54
CA ASP A 332 -18.88 1.50 2.03
C ASP A 332 -17.45 1.49 2.61
N TYR A 333 -16.57 2.36 2.12
CA TYR A 333 -15.22 2.49 2.67
C TYR A 333 -15.25 3.01 4.13
N ASP A 334 -14.79 2.20 5.08
CA ASP A 334 -14.90 2.51 6.53
C ASP A 334 -13.69 3.28 7.07
N SER A 335 -13.53 4.52 6.60
CA SER A 335 -12.46 5.43 7.03
C SER A 335 -12.52 5.75 8.54
N ILE A 336 -13.71 5.76 9.14
CA ILE A 336 -13.88 5.99 10.58
C ILE A 336 -13.34 4.80 11.37
N ALA A 337 -13.77 3.57 11.05
CA ALA A 337 -13.26 2.39 11.73
C ALA A 337 -11.74 2.22 11.50
N LEU A 338 -11.22 2.62 10.34
CA LEU A 338 -9.77 2.69 10.11
C LEU A 338 -9.08 3.61 11.12
N LEU A 339 -9.56 4.85 11.26
CA LEU A 339 -9.00 5.83 12.20
C LEU A 339 -9.14 5.39 13.66
N GLU A 340 -10.28 4.80 14.03
CA GLU A 340 -10.50 4.28 15.37
C GLU A 340 -9.62 3.07 15.67
N SER A 341 -9.43 2.17 14.71
CA SER A 341 -8.57 0.99 14.89
C SER A 341 -7.11 1.35 15.18
N LYS A 342 -6.63 2.51 14.71
CA LYS A 342 -5.28 3.01 15.03
C LYS A 342 -5.12 3.43 16.49
N LYS A 343 -6.22 3.73 17.19
CA LYS A 343 -6.23 4.18 18.59
C LYS A 343 -6.48 3.05 19.58
N GLN A 344 -6.96 1.91 19.11
CA GLN A 344 -7.33 0.79 19.97
C GLN A 344 -6.13 -0.13 20.22
N PRO A 345 -5.99 -0.68 21.43
CA PRO A 345 -4.99 -1.71 21.67
C PRO A 345 -5.26 -2.91 20.76
N LYS A 346 -4.20 -3.55 20.27
CA LYS A 346 -4.33 -4.78 19.50
C LYS A 346 -5.02 -5.83 20.39
N THR A 347 -6.19 -6.29 19.97
CA THR A 347 -6.94 -7.35 20.66
C THR A 347 -7.10 -8.55 19.74
N ASN A 348 -7.29 -9.74 20.31
CA ASN A 348 -7.58 -10.95 19.53
C ASN A 348 -9.05 -11.01 19.03
N LYS A 349 -9.67 -9.85 18.75
CA LYS A 349 -11.03 -9.77 18.21
C LYS A 349 -11.00 -9.88 16.68
N PRO A 350 -12.10 -10.34 16.03
CA PRO A 350 -12.18 -10.37 14.57
C PRO A 350 -12.03 -8.97 13.96
N ASP A 351 -11.06 -8.80 13.07
CA ASP A 351 -10.82 -7.56 12.32
C ASP A 351 -11.59 -7.57 11.00
N ASP A 352 -12.91 -7.44 11.10
CA ASP A 352 -13.81 -7.63 9.95
C ASP A 352 -13.59 -6.59 8.84
N ILE A 353 -13.17 -5.35 9.18
CA ILE A 353 -12.96 -4.30 8.17
C ILE A 353 -11.79 -4.60 7.22
N ARG A 354 -10.88 -5.53 7.57
CA ARG A 354 -9.72 -5.92 6.75
C ARG A 354 -9.86 -7.30 6.11
N ASN A 355 -11.05 -7.90 6.08
CA ASN A 355 -11.26 -9.22 5.50
C ASN A 355 -12.56 -9.33 4.67
N ILE A 356 -12.75 -10.48 4.03
CA ILE A 356 -13.88 -10.72 3.12
C ILE A 356 -15.26 -10.74 3.81
N TYR A 357 -15.31 -10.99 5.13
CA TYR A 357 -16.57 -10.92 5.89
C TYR A 357 -17.05 -9.46 6.01
N GLY A 358 -16.12 -8.52 6.21
CA GLY A 358 -16.42 -7.08 6.16
C GLY A 358 -17.05 -6.66 4.85
N VAL A 359 -16.49 -7.14 3.74
CA VAL A 359 -16.98 -6.85 2.38
C VAL A 359 -18.34 -7.48 2.13
N PHE A 360 -18.44 -8.82 2.13
CA PHE A 360 -19.62 -9.50 1.58
C PHE A 360 -20.82 -9.50 2.53
N VAL A 361 -20.59 -9.49 3.85
CA VAL A 361 -21.66 -9.61 4.85
C VAL A 361 -21.94 -8.28 5.52
N LYS A 362 -20.91 -7.56 5.99
CA LYS A 362 -21.09 -6.27 6.66
C LYS A 362 -21.17 -5.07 5.72
N ARG A 363 -20.76 -5.22 4.46
CA ARG A 363 -20.69 -4.16 3.45
C ARG A 363 -19.86 -2.94 3.88
N LYS A 364 -18.86 -3.18 4.73
CA LYS A 364 -17.96 -2.17 5.27
C LYS A 364 -16.55 -2.71 5.38
N ALA A 365 -15.61 -2.10 4.67
CA ALA A 365 -14.23 -2.54 4.67
C ALA A 365 -13.26 -1.39 4.37
N VAL A 366 -11.97 -1.68 4.53
CA VAL A 366 -10.86 -0.84 4.09
C VAL A 366 -10.04 -1.57 3.04
N CYS A 367 -8.94 -0.97 2.55
CA CYS A 367 -8.15 -1.48 1.44
C CYS A 367 -7.83 -2.99 1.46
N ALA A 368 -7.46 -3.53 2.62
CA ALA A 368 -7.20 -4.96 2.76
C ALA A 368 -8.43 -5.85 2.47
N GLY A 369 -9.62 -5.43 2.90
CA GLY A 369 -10.87 -6.15 2.63
C GLY A 369 -11.23 -6.14 1.14
N TYR A 370 -11.11 -4.99 0.46
CA TYR A 370 -11.34 -4.89 -0.98
C TYR A 370 -10.38 -5.80 -1.76
N ALA A 371 -9.08 -5.72 -1.47
CA ALA A 371 -8.07 -6.52 -2.15
C ALA A 371 -8.27 -8.03 -1.94
N MET A 372 -8.61 -8.45 -0.72
CA MET A 372 -8.92 -9.85 -0.42
C MET A 372 -10.22 -10.33 -1.09
N ALA A 373 -11.24 -9.47 -1.20
CA ALA A 373 -12.50 -9.81 -1.86
C ALA A 373 -12.33 -9.96 -3.38
N MET A 374 -11.58 -9.05 -4.02
CA MET A 374 -11.20 -9.18 -5.43
C MET A 374 -10.45 -10.49 -5.66
N GLN A 375 -9.44 -10.77 -4.82
CA GLN A 375 -8.68 -12.02 -4.89
C GLN A 375 -9.59 -13.24 -4.77
N TYR A 376 -10.50 -13.24 -3.79
CA TYR A 376 -11.37 -14.38 -3.50
C TYR A 376 -12.29 -14.73 -4.67
N ILE A 377 -12.99 -13.72 -5.22
CA ILE A 377 -13.94 -13.94 -6.32
C ILE A 377 -13.21 -14.30 -7.62
N LEU A 378 -12.15 -13.57 -7.97
CA LEU A 378 -11.42 -13.82 -9.21
C LEU A 378 -10.74 -15.20 -9.19
N ASN A 379 -10.12 -15.59 -8.08
CA ASN A 379 -9.52 -16.92 -7.97
C ASN A 379 -10.57 -18.04 -8.04
N LYS A 380 -11.77 -17.86 -7.43
CA LYS A 380 -12.90 -18.79 -7.59
C LYS A 380 -13.35 -18.90 -9.05
N LEU A 381 -13.28 -17.82 -9.81
CA LEU A 381 -13.62 -17.78 -11.23
C LEU A 381 -12.48 -18.25 -12.15
N GLY A 382 -11.33 -18.66 -11.60
CA GLY A 382 -10.21 -19.17 -12.39
C GLY A 382 -9.30 -18.08 -12.96
N ILE A 383 -9.40 -16.85 -12.47
CA ILE A 383 -8.54 -15.72 -12.84
C ILE A 383 -7.55 -15.48 -11.70
N GLU A 384 -6.28 -15.77 -11.95
CA GLU A 384 -5.22 -15.61 -10.96
C GLU A 384 -5.12 -14.16 -10.50
N CYS A 385 -5.36 -13.95 -9.20
CA CYS A 385 -5.33 -12.66 -8.53
C CYS A 385 -4.58 -12.81 -7.20
N LEU A 386 -3.71 -11.86 -6.93
CA LEU A 386 -2.80 -11.83 -5.78
C LEU A 386 -3.20 -10.69 -4.87
N TYR A 387 -3.17 -10.91 -3.55
CA TYR A 387 -3.15 -9.84 -2.57
C TYR A 387 -1.73 -9.25 -2.49
N VAL A 388 -1.64 -7.93 -2.48
CA VAL A 388 -0.37 -7.21 -2.25
C VAL A 388 -0.63 -6.13 -1.21
N LYS A 389 0.34 -5.94 -0.32
CA LYS A 389 0.36 -4.83 0.63
C LYS A 389 1.63 -4.01 0.46
N GLY A 390 1.59 -2.77 0.93
CA GLY A 390 2.75 -1.90 0.92
C GLY A 390 2.42 -0.49 1.32
N ASP A 391 3.25 0.44 0.87
CA ASP A 391 3.15 1.85 1.19
C ASP A 391 2.71 2.68 0.00
N THR A 392 1.92 3.72 0.29
CA THR A 392 1.54 4.79 -0.62
C THR A 392 1.82 6.14 0.03
N PRO A 393 1.74 7.27 -0.70
CA PRO A 393 1.81 8.59 -0.10
C PRO A 393 0.73 8.87 0.97
N ARG A 394 -0.35 8.09 1.02
CA ARG A 394 -1.42 8.18 2.05
C ARG A 394 -1.17 7.24 3.24
N GLY A 395 -0.08 6.48 3.23
CA GLY A 395 0.28 5.47 4.22
C GLY A 395 0.11 4.04 3.72
N TYR A 396 0.11 3.09 4.66
CA TYR A 396 -0.06 1.67 4.38
C TYR A 396 -1.33 1.38 3.60
N HIS A 397 -1.21 0.55 2.56
CA HIS A 397 -2.28 0.24 1.63
C HIS A 397 -2.22 -1.22 1.17
N ALA A 398 -3.29 -1.68 0.51
CA ALA A 398 -3.37 -2.99 -0.09
C ALA A 398 -4.11 -2.94 -1.42
N TRP A 399 -3.63 -3.70 -2.39
CA TRP A 399 -4.13 -3.75 -3.77
C TRP A 399 -3.94 -5.17 -4.34
N ASN A 400 -4.24 -5.35 -5.62
CA ASN A 400 -4.09 -6.63 -6.29
C ASN A 400 -3.09 -6.59 -7.45
N ILE A 401 -2.50 -7.75 -7.73
CA ILE A 401 -1.90 -8.04 -9.04
C ILE A 401 -2.66 -9.21 -9.62
N LEU A 402 -3.15 -9.09 -10.86
CA LEU A 402 -3.95 -10.12 -11.51
C LEU A 402 -3.40 -10.45 -12.90
N LYS A 403 -3.71 -11.66 -13.37
CA LYS A 403 -3.24 -12.18 -14.64
C LYS A 403 -4.35 -12.23 -15.68
N LEU A 404 -4.15 -11.58 -16.82
CA LEU A 404 -5.05 -11.64 -17.98
C LEU A 404 -4.26 -12.06 -19.22
N GLU A 405 -4.68 -13.17 -19.85
CA GLU A 405 -4.03 -13.74 -21.03
C GLU A 405 -2.51 -13.91 -20.91
N GLY A 406 -2.01 -14.30 -19.73
CA GLY A 406 -0.60 -14.56 -19.47
C GLY A 406 0.22 -13.35 -19.00
N GLU A 407 -0.36 -12.15 -19.05
CA GLU A 407 0.29 -10.91 -18.60
C GLU A 407 -0.24 -10.49 -17.23
N TYR A 408 0.62 -9.95 -16.37
CA TYR A 408 0.24 -9.43 -15.06
C TYR A 408 -0.01 -7.93 -15.08
N TYR A 409 -0.99 -7.50 -14.29
CA TYR A 409 -1.40 -6.11 -14.14
C TYR A 409 -1.68 -5.79 -12.69
N LEU A 410 -1.34 -4.58 -12.27
CA LEU A 410 -1.78 -4.05 -10.99
C LEU A 410 -3.21 -3.54 -11.08
N MET A 411 -4.00 -3.79 -10.04
CA MET A 411 -5.35 -3.30 -9.89
C MET A 411 -5.63 -2.83 -8.46
N ASP A 412 -6.22 -1.65 -8.30
CA ASP A 412 -6.65 -1.13 -7.01
C ASP A 412 -8.14 -0.81 -7.02
N ALA A 413 -8.93 -1.62 -6.30
CA ALA A 413 -10.37 -1.44 -6.17
C ALA A 413 -10.75 -0.36 -5.16
N THR A 414 -9.89 -0.09 -4.16
CA THR A 414 -10.15 0.96 -3.18
C THR A 414 -9.98 2.34 -3.79
N TRP A 415 -8.97 2.55 -4.64
CA TRP A 415 -8.83 3.82 -5.37
C TRP A 415 -9.76 3.93 -6.59
N GLY A 416 -10.49 2.86 -6.91
CA GLY A 416 -11.64 2.90 -7.81
C GLY A 416 -12.93 3.34 -7.12
N ASP A 417 -13.01 3.20 -5.81
CA ASP A 417 -14.15 3.64 -5.02
C ASP A 417 -14.07 5.15 -4.76
N SER A 418 -14.99 5.90 -5.36
CA SER A 418 -15.02 7.36 -5.21
C SER A 418 -15.33 7.81 -3.77
N SER A 419 -15.86 6.93 -2.92
CA SER A 419 -16.13 7.20 -1.51
C SER A 419 -14.85 7.31 -0.65
N ASP A 420 -13.72 6.79 -1.12
CA ASP A 420 -12.39 6.93 -0.47
C ASP A 420 -11.69 8.25 -0.87
N THR A 421 -12.33 9.13 -1.63
CA THR A 421 -11.75 10.45 -1.93
C THR A 421 -11.98 11.43 -0.77
N ASP A 422 -10.93 12.12 -0.31
CA ASP A 422 -10.92 13.07 0.83
C ASP A 422 -11.88 14.29 0.68
N LYS A 423 -12.73 14.29 -0.34
CA LYS A 423 -13.73 15.32 -0.58
C LYS A 423 -15.11 14.72 -0.36
N LYS A 424 -15.85 15.31 0.58
CA LYS A 424 -17.31 15.20 0.76
C LYS A 424 -18.11 15.70 -0.45
N GLN A 425 -17.66 15.41 -1.67
CA GLN A 425 -18.49 15.46 -2.85
C GLN A 425 -18.86 14.00 -3.12
N SER A 426 -20.09 13.67 -2.73
CA SER A 426 -20.82 12.45 -3.06
C SER A 426 -20.96 12.29 -4.58
N GLN A 427 -19.86 12.11 -5.30
CA GLN A 427 -19.85 11.80 -6.72
C GLN A 427 -19.82 10.28 -6.80
N GLU A 428 -21.01 9.68 -6.86
CA GLU A 428 -21.19 8.24 -7.06
C GLU A 428 -20.52 7.81 -8.37
N GLY A 429 -19.77 6.70 -8.33
CA GLY A 429 -19.26 6.06 -9.53
C GLY A 429 -17.91 5.38 -9.37
N VAL A 430 -17.64 4.47 -10.29
CA VAL A 430 -16.41 3.67 -10.34
C VAL A 430 -15.29 4.42 -11.07
N GLY A 431 -14.13 4.54 -10.42
CA GLY A 431 -12.89 5.06 -10.98
C GLY A 431 -12.01 3.96 -11.58
N TYR A 432 -11.32 4.27 -12.68
CA TYR A 432 -10.53 3.28 -13.44
C TYR A 432 -9.04 3.63 -13.57
N ASN A 433 -8.55 4.60 -12.79
CA ASN A 433 -7.18 5.12 -12.92
C ASN A 433 -6.09 4.05 -12.67
N TYR A 434 -6.39 3.09 -11.81
CA TYR A 434 -5.52 1.97 -11.43
C TYR A 434 -6.11 0.62 -11.86
N PHE A 435 -7.01 0.59 -12.84
CA PHE A 435 -7.53 -0.66 -13.38
C PHE A 435 -6.57 -1.22 -14.43
N CYS A 436 -5.94 -2.36 -14.12
CA CYS A 436 -4.98 -3.07 -14.95
C CYS A 436 -3.83 -2.19 -15.47
N VAL A 437 -3.06 -1.58 -14.58
CA VAL A 437 -1.89 -0.74 -14.91
C VAL A 437 -0.58 -1.53 -14.86
N ASN A 438 0.44 -1.03 -15.56
CA ASN A 438 1.80 -1.56 -15.50
C ASN A 438 2.60 -0.98 -14.33
N ASP A 439 3.80 -1.53 -14.12
CA ASP A 439 4.75 -1.11 -13.10
C ASP A 439 5.18 0.37 -13.24
N GLU A 440 5.27 0.88 -14.47
CA GLU A 440 5.67 2.28 -14.73
C GLU A 440 4.69 3.27 -14.11
N ILE A 441 3.39 2.98 -14.21
CA ILE A 441 2.34 3.80 -13.58
C ILE A 441 2.26 3.51 -12.08
N ALA A 442 2.28 2.24 -11.69
CA ALA A 442 2.09 1.85 -10.29
C ALA A 442 3.20 2.34 -9.36
N LYS A 443 4.47 2.20 -9.75
CA LYS A 443 5.63 2.54 -8.90
C LYS A 443 5.74 4.03 -8.56
N VAL A 444 4.95 4.89 -9.19
CA VAL A 444 4.85 6.31 -8.85
C VAL A 444 4.31 6.50 -7.43
N ASP A 445 3.38 5.65 -6.97
CA ASP A 445 2.76 5.78 -5.66
C ASP A 445 2.38 4.47 -4.95
N HIS A 446 2.70 3.32 -5.52
CA HIS A 446 2.54 2.01 -4.89
C HIS A 446 3.90 1.34 -4.73
N THR A 447 4.35 1.19 -3.48
CA THR A 447 5.60 0.50 -3.13
C THR A 447 5.27 -0.78 -2.35
N PRO A 448 5.42 -1.97 -2.94
CA PRO A 448 5.14 -3.22 -2.23
C PRO A 448 6.04 -3.41 -0.98
N ASP A 449 5.46 -3.88 0.12
CA ASP A 449 6.15 -4.30 1.36
C ASP A 449 5.87 -5.78 1.63
N VAL A 450 6.47 -6.65 0.80
CA VAL A 450 6.32 -8.11 0.86
C VAL A 450 7.68 -8.80 0.75
N THR A 451 7.80 -10.00 1.34
CA THR A 451 9.04 -10.79 1.39
C THR A 451 9.12 -11.88 0.32
N TYR A 452 8.10 -12.00 -0.54
CA TYR A 452 8.09 -12.90 -1.69
C TYR A 452 8.19 -12.12 -3.02
N PRO A 453 8.79 -12.71 -4.06
CA PRO A 453 8.90 -12.04 -5.36
C PRO A 453 7.51 -11.83 -5.97
N LEU A 454 7.26 -10.62 -6.48
CA LEU A 454 6.04 -10.29 -7.22
C LEU A 454 6.26 -10.43 -8.73
N PRO A 455 5.23 -10.81 -9.51
CA PRO A 455 5.35 -10.86 -10.95
C PRO A 455 5.40 -9.44 -11.53
N ALA A 456 6.20 -9.26 -12.59
CA ALA A 456 6.35 -7.96 -13.23
C ALA A 456 5.09 -7.59 -14.03
N CYS A 457 4.54 -6.40 -13.79
CA CYS A 457 3.42 -5.88 -14.58
C CYS A 457 3.97 -5.04 -15.74
N THR A 458 4.10 -5.62 -16.93
CA THR A 458 4.77 -4.94 -18.07
C THR A 458 3.80 -4.43 -19.14
N SER A 459 2.57 -4.94 -19.16
CA SER A 459 1.59 -4.66 -20.21
C SER A 459 0.59 -3.58 -19.79
N MET A 460 0.10 -2.83 -20.79
CA MET A 460 -1.03 -1.89 -20.68
C MET A 460 -2.24 -2.32 -21.54
N LYS A 461 -2.20 -3.54 -22.12
CA LYS A 461 -3.22 -4.05 -23.03
C LYS A 461 -4.64 -4.02 -22.45
N TYR A 462 -4.77 -4.41 -21.18
CA TYR A 462 -6.04 -4.45 -20.45
C TYR A 462 -6.25 -3.25 -19.54
N ASN A 463 -5.42 -2.21 -19.62
CA ASN A 463 -5.74 -0.97 -18.93
C ASN A 463 -7.10 -0.46 -19.45
N TRP A 464 -8.00 -0.09 -18.53
CA TRP A 464 -9.38 0.24 -18.87
C TRP A 464 -9.49 1.35 -19.92
N HIS A 465 -8.73 2.45 -19.77
CA HIS A 465 -8.72 3.55 -20.72
C HIS A 465 -8.16 3.14 -22.10
N ARG A 466 -7.17 2.25 -22.15
CA ARG A 466 -6.66 1.69 -23.41
C ARG A 466 -7.70 0.78 -24.06
N HIS A 467 -8.31 -0.11 -23.29
CA HIS A 467 -9.30 -1.08 -23.77
C HIS A 467 -10.51 -0.39 -24.42
N TYR A 468 -11.02 0.67 -23.80
CA TYR A 468 -12.18 1.40 -24.28
C TYR A 468 -11.87 2.56 -25.25
N ASN A 469 -10.60 2.75 -25.65
CA ASN A 469 -10.15 3.86 -26.50
C ASN A 469 -10.47 5.24 -25.91
N LEU A 470 -10.16 5.40 -24.62
CA LEU A 470 -10.28 6.62 -23.82
C LEU A 470 -8.90 7.13 -23.35
N TRP A 471 -7.83 6.52 -23.85
CA TRP A 471 -6.45 6.98 -23.68
C TRP A 471 -6.02 7.81 -24.90
N PHE A 472 -5.59 9.05 -24.66
CA PHE A 472 -5.20 10.00 -25.69
C PHE A 472 -3.72 10.37 -25.56
N ASP A 473 -2.92 10.05 -26.58
CA ASP A 473 -1.51 10.45 -26.62
C ASP A 473 -1.34 11.97 -26.82
N ARG A 474 -2.35 12.62 -27.42
CA ARG A 474 -2.47 14.08 -27.58
C ARG A 474 -3.91 14.53 -27.42
N PHE A 475 -4.12 15.74 -26.92
CA PHE A 475 -5.45 16.32 -26.91
C PHE A 475 -5.87 16.75 -28.32
N VAL A 476 -6.88 16.09 -28.86
CA VAL A 476 -7.56 16.44 -30.11
C VAL A 476 -9.07 16.45 -29.85
N ARG A 477 -9.68 17.64 -29.90
CA ARG A 477 -11.09 17.86 -29.53
C ARG A 477 -12.06 16.91 -30.24
N SER A 478 -11.92 16.73 -31.55
CA SER A 478 -12.82 15.85 -32.32
C SER A 478 -12.75 14.38 -31.87
N GLN A 479 -11.58 13.91 -31.46
CA GLN A 479 -11.42 12.53 -30.95
C GLN A 479 -12.06 12.37 -29.57
N VAL A 480 -11.95 13.39 -28.72
CA VAL A 480 -12.64 13.42 -27.42
C VAL A 480 -14.16 13.43 -27.61
N GLU A 481 -14.65 14.24 -28.54
CA GLU A 481 -16.07 14.30 -28.87
C GLU A 481 -16.61 12.96 -29.37
N GLU A 482 -15.90 12.30 -30.28
CA GLU A 482 -16.24 10.93 -30.71
C GLU A 482 -16.25 9.94 -29.54
N ALA A 483 -15.30 10.03 -28.61
CA ALA A 483 -15.25 9.19 -27.43
C ALA A 483 -16.44 9.43 -26.50
N VAL A 484 -16.79 10.68 -26.21
CA VAL A 484 -17.96 11.05 -25.41
C VAL A 484 -19.24 10.48 -26.00
N VAL A 485 -19.43 10.62 -27.32
CA VAL A 485 -20.59 10.04 -28.02
C VAL A 485 -20.62 8.51 -27.89
N ARG A 486 -19.46 7.83 -27.98
CA ARG A 486 -19.38 6.38 -27.81
C ARG A 486 -19.77 5.93 -26.41
N GLU A 487 -19.31 6.62 -25.37
CA GLU A 487 -19.58 6.25 -23.98
C GLU A 487 -21.05 6.50 -23.60
N LEU A 488 -21.62 7.64 -24.02
CA LEU A 488 -23.05 7.92 -23.83
C LEU A 488 -23.95 6.93 -24.59
N LYS A 489 -23.53 6.47 -25.77
CA LYS A 489 -24.24 5.41 -26.51
C LYS A 489 -24.25 4.08 -25.76
N ARG A 490 -23.24 3.83 -24.91
CA ARG A 490 -23.15 2.66 -24.02
C ARG A 490 -23.86 2.88 -22.68
N ASP A 491 -24.61 3.96 -22.54
CA ASP A 491 -25.33 4.34 -21.32
C ASP A 491 -24.42 4.58 -20.10
N ARG A 492 -23.15 4.93 -20.33
CA ARG A 492 -22.25 5.34 -19.24
C ARG A 492 -22.48 6.81 -18.88
N SER A 493 -22.81 7.05 -17.62
CA SER A 493 -22.93 8.37 -17.00
C SER A 493 -21.59 8.95 -16.53
N VAL A 494 -20.56 8.12 -16.43
CA VAL A 494 -19.20 8.51 -16.02
C VAL A 494 -18.27 8.36 -17.22
N ILE A 495 -17.73 9.49 -17.71
CA ILE A 495 -16.85 9.53 -18.88
C ILE A 495 -15.44 9.87 -18.40
N SER A 496 -14.54 8.88 -18.39
CA SER A 496 -13.17 9.03 -17.92
C SER A 496 -12.18 9.10 -19.09
N LEU A 497 -11.59 10.27 -19.31
CA LEU A 497 -10.66 10.56 -20.40
C LEU A 497 -9.24 10.67 -19.84
N ARG A 498 -8.33 9.81 -20.30
CA ARG A 498 -6.94 9.76 -19.82
C ARG A 498 -5.98 10.26 -20.88
N PHE A 499 -5.00 11.07 -20.48
CA PHE A 499 -4.01 11.63 -21.39
C PHE A 499 -2.61 11.10 -21.08
N ALA A 500 -1.79 10.89 -22.11
CA ALA A 500 -0.45 10.31 -21.93
C ALA A 500 0.48 11.20 -21.08
N THR A 501 0.30 12.53 -21.13
CA THR A 501 1.15 13.47 -20.38
C THR A 501 0.33 14.54 -19.67
N LYS A 502 0.93 15.12 -18.63
CA LYS A 502 0.38 16.28 -17.93
C LYS A 502 0.07 17.45 -18.88
N THR A 503 0.94 17.72 -19.85
CA THR A 503 0.77 18.81 -20.82
C THR A 503 -0.49 18.63 -21.66
N GLU A 504 -0.76 17.41 -22.13
CA GLU A 504 -1.96 17.13 -22.91
C GLU A 504 -3.23 17.18 -22.05
N ALA A 505 -3.16 16.69 -20.80
CA ALA A 505 -4.25 16.87 -19.84
C ALA A 505 -4.53 18.35 -19.54
N ASP A 506 -3.49 19.19 -19.38
CA ASP A 506 -3.63 20.63 -19.16
C ASP A 506 -4.30 21.32 -20.36
N ARG A 507 -3.96 20.92 -21.59
CA ARG A 507 -4.65 21.41 -22.80
C ARG A 507 -6.12 20.99 -22.83
N ALA A 508 -6.42 19.76 -22.46
CA ALA A 508 -7.79 19.27 -22.38
C ALA A 508 -8.60 20.04 -21.34
N VAL A 509 -8.03 20.35 -20.16
CA VAL A 509 -8.68 21.21 -19.16
C VAL A 509 -8.94 22.60 -19.71
N ALA A 510 -7.93 23.24 -20.31
CA ALA A 510 -8.05 24.59 -20.85
C ALA A 510 -9.12 24.72 -21.94
N ASP A 511 -9.39 23.66 -22.70
CA ASP A 511 -10.41 23.67 -23.73
C ASP A 511 -11.78 23.18 -23.23
N LEU A 512 -11.83 21.98 -22.66
CA LEU A 512 -13.09 21.33 -22.28
C LEU A 512 -13.75 22.01 -21.08
N VAL A 513 -12.94 22.45 -20.11
CA VAL A 513 -13.43 23.00 -18.83
C VAL A 513 -13.38 24.53 -18.87
N ASP A 514 -12.21 25.13 -19.07
CA ASP A 514 -12.05 26.58 -18.88
C ASP A 514 -12.82 27.39 -19.95
N LYS A 515 -12.87 26.90 -21.19
CA LYS A 515 -13.72 27.46 -22.26
C LYS A 515 -15.11 26.83 -22.34
N GLN A 516 -15.43 25.87 -21.46
CA GLN A 516 -16.71 25.16 -21.41
C GLN A 516 -17.10 24.41 -22.69
N GLU A 517 -16.13 24.00 -23.51
CA GLU A 517 -16.41 23.32 -24.78
C GLU A 517 -17.04 21.93 -24.61
N ILE A 518 -16.93 21.32 -23.43
CA ILE A 518 -17.61 20.06 -23.11
C ILE A 518 -19.13 20.17 -23.22
N SER A 519 -19.72 21.33 -22.90
CA SER A 519 -21.16 21.56 -23.02
C SER A 519 -21.63 21.42 -24.47
N GLY A 520 -20.84 21.95 -25.41
CA GLY A 520 -21.11 21.81 -26.84
C GLY A 520 -20.96 20.36 -27.34
N ILE A 521 -19.98 19.62 -26.81
CA ILE A 521 -19.79 18.19 -27.10
C ILE A 521 -20.99 17.37 -26.60
N LEU A 522 -21.48 17.63 -25.38
CA LEU A 522 -22.64 16.95 -24.82
C LEU A 522 -23.91 17.25 -25.61
N LEU A 523 -24.13 18.51 -26.01
CA LEU A 523 -25.26 18.90 -26.86
C LEU A 523 -25.21 18.20 -28.22
N HIS A 524 -24.04 18.14 -28.86
CA HIS A 524 -23.89 17.39 -30.10
C HIS A 524 -24.16 15.90 -29.90
N ALA A 525 -23.69 15.30 -28.81
CA ALA A 525 -23.96 13.91 -28.48
C ALA A 525 -25.47 13.66 -28.26
N GLU A 526 -26.16 14.57 -27.57
CA GLU A 526 -27.61 14.55 -27.37
C GLU A 526 -28.35 14.50 -28.71
N MET A 527 -28.06 15.44 -29.61
CA MET A 527 -28.67 15.52 -30.94
C MET A 527 -28.37 14.28 -31.79
N LYS A 528 -27.13 13.80 -31.75
CA LYS A 528 -26.67 12.67 -32.57
C LYS A 528 -27.26 11.33 -32.12
N LEU A 529 -27.46 11.15 -30.81
CA LEU A 529 -27.97 9.90 -30.24
C LEU A 529 -29.48 9.92 -30.03
N GLY A 530 -30.13 11.09 -30.12
CA GLY A 530 -31.56 11.24 -29.85
C GLY A 530 -31.91 10.95 -28.38
N ILE A 531 -30.99 11.27 -27.48
CA ILE A 531 -31.17 11.12 -26.02
C ILE A 531 -31.45 12.50 -25.40
N LYS A 532 -31.70 12.55 -24.08
CA LYS A 532 -31.69 13.81 -23.33
C LYS A 532 -30.62 13.75 -22.25
N ILE A 533 -29.84 14.80 -22.14
CA ILE A 533 -28.75 14.94 -21.18
C ILE A 533 -29.06 16.16 -20.32
N SER A 534 -28.78 16.07 -19.02
CA SER A 534 -28.88 17.23 -18.13
C SER A 534 -27.85 18.29 -18.52
N ASP A 535 -28.29 19.55 -18.56
CA ASP A 535 -27.39 20.71 -18.71
C ASP A 535 -26.41 20.84 -17.53
N LYS A 536 -26.65 20.13 -16.43
CA LYS A 536 -25.78 20.08 -15.26
C LYS A 536 -24.89 18.84 -15.33
N TYR A 537 -23.59 19.06 -15.35
CA TYR A 537 -22.56 18.03 -15.19
C TYR A 537 -21.57 18.47 -14.10
N THR A 538 -20.90 17.49 -13.52
CA THR A 538 -19.73 17.72 -12.65
C THR A 538 -18.52 17.06 -13.28
N TRP A 539 -17.32 17.43 -12.83
CA TRP A 539 -16.10 16.81 -13.31
C TRP A 539 -15.04 16.77 -12.22
N THR A 540 -14.12 15.84 -12.34
CA THR A 540 -12.95 15.68 -11.48
C THR A 540 -11.68 15.52 -12.32
N ARG A 541 -10.54 15.83 -11.71
CA ARG A 541 -9.22 15.61 -12.30
C ARG A 541 -8.38 14.76 -11.38
N HIS A 542 -7.81 13.70 -11.92
CA HIS A 542 -6.78 12.92 -11.25
C HIS A 542 -5.40 13.39 -11.75
N PRO A 543 -4.64 14.18 -10.97
CA PRO A 543 -3.45 14.85 -11.46
C PRO A 543 -2.32 13.88 -11.85
N ARG A 544 -2.09 12.80 -11.09
CA ARG A 544 -0.99 11.84 -11.37
C ARG A 544 -1.29 10.95 -12.58
N ALA A 545 -2.50 10.40 -12.64
CA ALA A 545 -2.98 9.61 -13.79
C ALA A 545 -3.24 10.43 -15.06
N HIS A 546 -3.22 11.78 -14.99
CA HIS A 546 -3.57 12.68 -16.08
C HIS A 546 -4.98 12.44 -16.65
N THR A 547 -5.94 12.16 -15.76
CA THR A 547 -7.31 11.78 -16.13
C THR A 547 -8.29 12.92 -15.81
N LEU A 548 -9.20 13.20 -16.74
CA LEU A 548 -10.38 14.04 -16.54
C LEU A 548 -11.61 13.12 -16.55
N THR A 549 -12.43 13.17 -15.52
CA THR A 549 -13.66 12.39 -15.43
C THR A 549 -14.86 13.33 -15.38
N PHE A 550 -15.83 13.14 -16.27
CA PHE A 550 -17.08 13.90 -16.33
C PHE A 550 -18.23 13.02 -15.87
N TYR A 551 -19.09 13.55 -14.99
CA TYR A 551 -20.29 12.89 -14.49
C TYR A 551 -21.49 13.58 -15.12
N VAL A 552 -22.24 12.81 -15.90
CA VAL A 552 -23.29 13.28 -16.79
C VAL A 552 -24.58 12.51 -16.49
N THR A 553 -25.68 13.22 -16.33
CA THR A 553 -26.99 12.61 -16.07
C THR A 553 -27.81 12.55 -17.36
N ARG A 554 -28.25 11.35 -17.74
CA ARG A 554 -29.23 11.16 -18.82
C ARG A 554 -30.65 11.29 -18.25
N LEU A 555 -31.55 11.98 -18.96
CA LEU A 555 -32.92 12.31 -18.51
C LEU A 555 -34.00 11.43 -19.15
#